data_AF-A0AAV1J8Q3-F1
#
_entry.id   AF-A0AAV1J8Q3-F1
#
_cell.length_a   1.000
_cell.length_b   1.000
_cell.length_c   1.000
_cell.angle_alpha   90.00
_cell.angle_beta   90.00
_cell.angle_gamma   90.00
#
_symmetry.space_group_name_H-M   'P 1'
#
loop_
_entity.id
_entity.type
_entity.pdbx_description
1 polymer ?
#
loop_
_entity_poly.entity_id
_entity_poly.type
_entity_poly.pdbx_seq_one_letter_code
_entity_poly.pdbx_strand_id
1 'polypeptide(L)'
;METLLHSVRRIKISVISRPLSYSATLQSKQWRLSKGLSANRTAEGILTDGPDYTFLDGRPTPLLQKQKLRMLRQQDYASKIVQLSSELDFVKQRYQDNLQKQREERDAVIQNRLKPKGKQMKRK
;
A
#
# COMPACT_ATOMS: atom_id res chain seq x y z
N MET A 1 -8.42 -17.76 -86.15
CA MET A 1 -7.34 -17.03 -85.45
C MET A 1 -7.98 -15.97 -84.57
N GLU A 2 -8.64 -16.31 -83.46
CA GLU A 2 -8.89 -15.35 -82.37
C GLU A 2 -9.11 -16.13 -81.06
N THR A 3 -8.24 -15.92 -80.08
CA THR A 3 -8.32 -16.49 -78.74
C THR A 3 -8.78 -15.40 -77.78
N LEU A 4 -10.03 -15.46 -77.30
CA LEU A 4 -10.50 -14.57 -76.22
C LEU A 4 -10.18 -15.18 -74.85
N LEU A 5 -9.00 -14.86 -74.32
CA LEU A 5 -8.64 -15.12 -72.92
C LEU A 5 -9.44 -14.20 -71.99
N HIS A 6 -10.50 -14.73 -71.37
CA HIS A 6 -11.21 -14.05 -70.29
C HIS A 6 -10.47 -14.29 -68.97
N SER A 7 -9.75 -13.27 -68.50
CA SER A 7 -9.10 -13.25 -67.19
C SER A 7 -10.15 -13.08 -66.08
N VAL A 8 -10.51 -14.19 -65.41
CA VAL A 8 -11.36 -14.14 -64.21
C VAL A 8 -10.52 -13.62 -63.05
N ARG A 9 -10.63 -12.32 -62.76
CA ARG A 9 -10.02 -11.72 -61.57
C ARG A 9 -10.73 -12.26 -60.32
N ARG A 10 -10.10 -13.20 -59.61
CA ARG A 10 -10.51 -13.59 -58.26
C ARG A 10 -10.35 -12.41 -57.32
N ILE A 11 -11.45 -11.77 -56.97
CA ILE A 11 -11.51 -10.80 -55.88
C ILE A 11 -11.26 -11.58 -54.58
N LYS A 12 -10.09 -11.39 -53.97
CA LYS A 12 -9.84 -11.89 -52.62
C LYS A 12 -10.70 -11.05 -51.67
N ILE A 13 -11.86 -11.57 -51.30
CA ILE A 13 -12.66 -11.01 -50.21
C ILE A 13 -11.86 -11.26 -48.93
N SER A 14 -11.11 -10.26 -48.47
CA SER A 14 -10.55 -10.27 -47.13
C SER A 14 -11.71 -10.10 -46.16
N VAL A 15 -12.20 -11.20 -45.61
CA VAL A 15 -13.11 -11.15 -44.48
C VAL A 15 -12.35 -10.50 -43.33
N ILE A 16 -12.66 -9.23 -43.06
CA ILE A 16 -12.20 -8.54 -41.85
C ILE A 16 -12.99 -9.17 -40.70
N SER A 17 -12.47 -10.23 -40.11
CA SER A 17 -12.93 -10.63 -38.79
C SER A 17 -12.33 -9.61 -37.81
N ARG A 18 -13.19 -8.80 -37.19
CA ARG A 18 -12.81 -8.20 -35.92
C ARG A 18 -12.69 -9.39 -34.96
N PRO A 19 -11.52 -9.71 -34.39
CA PRO A 19 -11.55 -10.55 -33.22
C PRO A 19 -12.37 -9.75 -32.21
N LEU A 20 -13.55 -10.27 -31.82
CA LEU A 20 -14.17 -9.88 -30.57
C LEU A 20 -13.11 -10.19 -29.53
N SER A 21 -12.31 -9.16 -29.20
CA SER A 21 -11.19 -9.27 -28.31
C SER A 21 -11.79 -9.67 -26.98
N TYR A 22 -11.69 -10.96 -26.64
CA TYR A 22 -11.96 -11.47 -25.31
C TYR A 22 -10.85 -10.90 -24.43
N SER A 23 -10.90 -9.60 -24.13
CA SER A 23 -9.92 -8.94 -23.28
C SER A 23 -9.98 -9.66 -21.95
N ALA A 24 -8.94 -10.45 -21.69
CA ALA A 24 -8.91 -11.44 -20.63
C ALA A 24 -9.28 -10.78 -19.30
N THR A 25 -10.06 -11.46 -18.48
CA THR A 25 -10.45 -11.01 -17.13
C THR A 25 -9.23 -10.58 -16.28
N LEU A 26 -8.04 -11.07 -16.60
CA LEU A 26 -6.73 -10.63 -16.07
C LEU A 26 -6.43 -9.15 -16.35
N GLN A 27 -6.73 -8.65 -17.55
CA GLN A 27 -6.52 -7.23 -17.90
C GLN A 27 -7.41 -6.32 -17.05
N SER A 28 -8.62 -6.78 -16.68
CA SER A 28 -9.50 -6.05 -15.75
C SER A 28 -8.95 -5.99 -14.32
N LYS A 29 -8.27 -7.04 -13.85
CA LYS A 29 -7.64 -7.07 -12.50
C LYS A 29 -6.41 -6.19 -12.46
N GLN A 30 -5.54 -6.29 -13.45
CA GLN A 30 -4.33 -5.46 -13.54
C GLN A 30 -4.69 -3.98 -13.69
N TRP A 31 -5.73 -3.67 -14.46
CA TRP A 31 -6.25 -2.30 -14.54
C TRP A 31 -6.80 -1.79 -13.20
N ARG A 32 -7.50 -2.62 -12.41
CA ARG A 32 -7.96 -2.22 -11.07
C ARG A 32 -6.78 -1.91 -10.14
N LEU A 33 -5.81 -2.81 -10.09
CA LEU A 33 -4.60 -2.61 -9.30
C LEU A 33 -3.84 -1.35 -9.72
N SER A 34 -3.72 -1.07 -11.02
CA SER A 34 -3.07 0.14 -11.51
C SER A 34 -3.85 1.44 -11.19
N LYS A 35 -5.14 1.32 -10.84
CA LYS A 35 -5.97 2.41 -10.33
C LYS A 35 -6.05 2.48 -8.81
N GLY A 36 -5.28 1.64 -8.09
CA GLY A 36 -5.30 1.59 -6.63
C GLY A 36 -6.56 0.94 -6.05
N LEU A 37 -7.30 0.18 -6.86
CA LEU A 37 -8.46 -0.61 -6.42
C LEU A 37 -8.05 -2.05 -6.12
N SER A 38 -8.75 -2.73 -5.23
CA SER A 38 -8.56 -4.17 -5.01
C SER A 38 -8.73 -5.02 -6.27
N ALA A 39 -7.93 -6.08 -6.36
CA ALA A 39 -8.00 -7.04 -7.46
C ALA A 39 -9.37 -7.75 -7.52
N ASN A 40 -9.92 -8.08 -6.35
CA ASN A 40 -11.25 -8.65 -6.19
C ASN A 40 -12.30 -7.53 -6.11
N ARG A 41 -13.25 -7.53 -7.05
CA ARG A 41 -14.31 -6.51 -7.14
C ARG A 41 -15.21 -6.44 -5.90
N THR A 42 -15.36 -7.54 -5.17
CA THR A 42 -16.23 -7.62 -3.98
C THR A 42 -15.45 -7.42 -2.68
N ALA A 43 -14.14 -7.13 -2.72
CA ALA A 43 -13.37 -6.98 -1.50
C ALA A 43 -13.74 -5.71 -0.72
N GLU A 44 -13.91 -4.58 -1.42
CA GLU A 44 -14.15 -3.27 -0.82
C GLU A 44 -14.93 -2.36 -1.79
N GLY A 45 -15.52 -1.30 -1.25
CA GLY A 45 -16.15 -0.24 -2.04
C GLY A 45 -17.67 -0.27 -2.01
N ILE A 46 -18.29 0.64 -2.77
CA ILE A 46 -19.72 0.95 -2.70
C ILE A 46 -20.60 -0.30 -2.88
N LEU A 47 -20.19 -1.23 -3.74
CA LEU A 47 -20.93 -2.46 -4.01
C LEU A 47 -20.99 -3.41 -2.79
N THR A 48 -19.96 -3.43 -1.95
CA THR A 48 -19.86 -4.37 -0.82
C THR A 48 -20.17 -3.71 0.53
N ASP A 49 -19.82 -2.43 0.66
CA ASP A 49 -19.93 -1.67 1.90
C ASP A 49 -21.20 -0.83 1.97
N GLY A 50 -21.85 -0.57 0.83
CA GLY A 50 -23.16 0.06 0.77
C GLY A 50 -24.29 -0.86 1.27
N PRO A 51 -25.45 -0.30 1.63
CA PRO A 51 -26.64 -1.08 1.95
C PRO A 51 -27.32 -1.60 0.68
N ASP A 52 -27.75 -2.88 0.71
CA ASP A 52 -28.43 -3.51 -0.44
C ASP A 52 -29.85 -2.99 -0.66
N TYR A 53 -30.50 -2.49 0.40
CA TYR A 53 -31.85 -1.92 0.38
C TYR A 53 -31.94 -0.76 1.36
N THR A 54 -33.00 0.05 1.27
CA THR A 54 -33.36 1.10 2.24
C THR A 54 -34.87 1.10 2.48
N PHE A 55 -35.31 1.58 3.64
CA PHE A 55 -36.74 1.69 3.95
C PHE A 55 -37.37 2.87 3.19
N LEU A 56 -38.62 2.74 2.75
CA LEU A 56 -39.35 3.83 2.06
C LEU A 56 -39.48 5.08 2.93
N ASP A 57 -39.59 4.90 4.25
CA ASP A 57 -39.64 5.98 5.24
C ASP A 57 -38.30 6.73 5.39
N GLY A 58 -37.24 6.30 4.69
CA GLY A 58 -35.89 6.88 4.79
C GLY A 58 -35.10 6.45 6.02
N ARG A 59 -35.61 5.48 6.81
CA ARG A 59 -34.86 4.92 7.94
C ARG A 59 -33.58 4.24 7.44
N PRO A 60 -32.47 4.33 8.18
CA PRO A 60 -31.22 3.70 7.77
C PRO A 60 -31.33 2.17 7.87
N THR A 61 -30.64 1.49 6.97
CA THR A 61 -30.58 0.04 6.92
C THR A 61 -29.73 -0.48 8.08
N PRO A 62 -30.23 -1.47 8.86
CA PRO A 62 -29.44 -2.05 9.93
C PRO A 62 -28.19 -2.74 9.36
N LEU A 63 -27.08 -2.69 10.10
CA LEU A 63 -25.81 -3.27 9.66
C LEU A 63 -25.90 -4.79 9.53
N LEU A 64 -25.40 -5.31 8.39
CA LEU A 64 -25.27 -6.74 8.19
C LEU A 64 -24.14 -7.30 9.06
N GLN A 65 -24.27 -8.55 9.50
CA GLN A 65 -23.28 -9.21 10.36
C GLN A 65 -21.86 -9.17 9.77
N LYS A 66 -21.72 -9.46 8.46
CA LYS A 66 -20.41 -9.43 7.79
C LYS A 66 -19.84 -8.02 7.65
N GLN A 67 -20.68 -7.01 7.44
CA GLN A 67 -20.25 -5.61 7.42
C GLN A 67 -19.70 -5.22 8.79
N LYS A 68 -20.44 -5.54 9.86
CA LYS A 68 -20.00 -5.31 11.25
C LYS A 68 -18.66 -6.00 11.54
N LEU A 69 -18.50 -7.27 11.15
CA LEU A 69 -17.24 -8.00 11.34
C LEU A 69 -16.06 -7.37 10.59
N ARG A 70 -16.28 -6.86 9.37
CA ARG A 70 -15.24 -6.12 8.62
C ARG A 70 -14.85 -4.83 9.33
N MET A 71 -15.84 -4.06 9.81
CA MET A 71 -15.58 -2.81 10.55
C MET A 71 -14.77 -3.04 11.82
N LEU A 72 -15.15 -4.05 12.62
CA LEU A 72 -14.41 -4.40 13.84
C LEU A 72 -12.97 -4.82 13.53
N ARG A 73 -12.78 -5.66 12.50
CA ARG A 73 -11.44 -6.06 12.08
C ARG A 73 -10.59 -4.86 11.64
N GLN A 74 -11.18 -3.90 10.93
CA GLN A 74 -10.48 -2.70 10.52
C GLN A 74 -10.08 -1.83 11.72
N GLN A 75 -10.93 -1.76 12.74
CA GLN A 75 -10.62 -1.09 14.00
C GLN A 75 -9.45 -1.78 14.73
N ASP A 76 -9.42 -3.11 14.76
CA ASP A 76 -8.33 -3.88 15.37
C ASP A 76 -6.99 -3.61 14.65
N TYR A 77 -7.01 -3.61 13.31
CA TYR A 77 -5.82 -3.26 12.52
C TYR A 77 -5.35 -1.84 12.79
N ALA A 78 -6.26 -0.86 12.79
CA ALA A 78 -5.91 0.53 13.08
C ALA A 78 -5.29 0.68 14.47
N SER A 79 -5.92 0.07 15.49
CA SER A 79 -5.40 0.08 16.87
C SER A 79 -4.00 -0.52 16.95
N LYS A 80 -3.77 -1.64 16.24
CA LYS A 80 -2.45 -2.29 16.25
C LYS A 80 -1.39 -1.46 15.55
N ILE A 81 -1.72 -0.81 14.43
CA ILE A 81 -0.80 0.08 13.70
C ILE A 81 -0.37 1.25 14.60
N VAL A 82 -1.32 1.90 15.29
CA VAL A 82 -1.02 3.00 16.22
C VAL A 82 -0.12 2.53 17.35
N GLN A 83 -0.46 1.39 17.97
CA GLN A 83 0.35 0.81 19.04
C GLN A 83 1.79 0.57 18.58
N LEU A 84 1.99 -0.17 17.49
CA LEU A 84 3.33 -0.52 16.99
C LEU A 84 4.14 0.71 16.59
N SER A 85 3.48 1.73 16.02
CA SER A 85 4.15 2.98 15.64
C SER A 85 4.64 3.72 16.90
N SER A 86 3.81 3.80 17.93
CA SER A 86 4.18 4.44 19.19
C SER A 86 5.31 3.70 19.93
N GLU A 87 5.31 2.37 19.89
CA GLU A 87 6.39 1.54 20.45
C GLU A 87 7.72 1.81 19.73
N LEU A 88 7.72 1.91 18.40
CA LEU A 88 8.90 2.23 17.61
C LEU A 88 9.45 3.62 17.97
N ASP A 89 8.58 4.63 18.00
CA ASP A 89 8.98 5.99 18.33
C ASP A 89 9.59 6.08 19.74
N PHE A 90 8.98 5.39 20.70
CA PHE A 90 9.52 5.29 22.06
C PHE A 90 10.91 4.66 22.09
N VAL A 91 11.12 3.54 21.38
CA VAL A 91 12.43 2.87 21.33
C VAL A 91 13.48 3.77 20.71
N LYS A 92 13.13 4.50 19.64
CA LYS A 92 14.05 5.43 18.98
C LYS A 92 14.47 6.56 19.91
N GLN A 93 13.52 7.18 20.62
CA GLN A 93 13.81 8.22 21.60
C GLN A 93 14.70 7.70 22.73
N ARG A 94 14.30 6.57 23.34
CA ARG A 94 15.07 5.94 24.41
C ARG A 94 16.51 5.63 24.01
N TYR A 95 16.72 5.17 22.77
CA TYR A 95 18.07 4.90 22.26
C TYR A 95 18.90 6.18 22.17
N GLN A 96 18.32 7.27 21.66
CA GLN A 96 18.98 8.57 21.58
C GLN A 96 19.33 9.12 22.97
N ASP A 97 18.39 9.04 23.92
CA ASP A 97 18.60 9.48 25.29
C ASP A 97 19.73 8.70 25.97
N ASN A 98 19.79 7.38 25.76
CA ASN A 98 20.86 6.54 26.31
C ASN A 98 22.22 6.90 25.73
N LEU A 99 22.29 7.21 24.43
CA LEU A 99 23.54 7.68 23.81
C LEU A 99 23.97 9.03 24.35
N GLN A 100 23.04 9.96 24.57
CA GLN A 100 23.32 11.26 25.16
C GLN A 100 23.82 11.12 26.60
N LYS A 101 23.13 10.33 27.43
CA LYS A 101 23.56 10.03 28.81
C LYS A 101 24.96 9.43 28.86
N GLN A 102 25.28 8.47 27.99
CA GLN A 102 26.63 7.89 27.93
C GLN A 102 27.71 8.90 27.50
N ARG A 103 27.36 9.90 26.68
CA ARG A 103 28.28 10.99 26.31
C ARG A 103 28.47 11.94 27.48
N GLU A 104 27.38 12.37 28.10
CA GLU A 104 27.38 13.23 29.28
C GLU A 104 28.15 12.62 30.44
N GLU A 105 27.98 11.32 30.71
CA GLU A 105 28.74 10.59 31.72
C GLU A 105 30.25 10.60 31.42
N ARG A 106 30.64 10.33 30.16
CA ARG A 106 32.05 10.39 29.75
C ARG A 106 32.61 11.80 29.89
N ASP A 107 31.88 12.80 29.46
CA ASP A 107 32.28 14.20 29.54
C ASP A 107 32.40 14.64 31.00
N ALA A 108 31.45 14.28 31.85
CA ALA A 108 31.49 14.54 33.29
C ALA A 108 32.72 13.87 33.95
N VAL A 109 33.02 12.61 33.59
CA VAL A 109 34.22 11.93 34.07
C VAL A 109 35.48 12.68 33.63
N ILE A 110 35.55 13.15 32.38
CA ILE A 110 36.70 13.90 31.84
C ILE A 110 36.85 15.26 32.55
N GLN A 111 35.76 16.01 32.71
CA GLN A 111 35.75 17.33 33.37
C GLN A 111 36.13 17.22 34.84
N ASN A 112 35.71 16.16 35.52
CA ASN A 112 36.06 15.90 36.92
C ASN A 112 37.48 15.33 37.11
N ARG A 113 38.27 15.09 36.06
CA ARG A 113 39.65 14.63 36.21
C ARG A 113 40.51 15.72 36.84
N LEU A 114 41.28 15.33 37.84
CA LEU A 114 42.33 16.17 38.42
C LEU A 114 43.36 16.58 37.35
N LYS A 115 43.92 17.78 37.49
CA LYS A 115 44.97 18.29 36.59
C LYS A 115 46.13 17.29 36.48
N PRO A 116 46.65 17.02 35.26
CA PRO A 116 47.74 16.07 35.07
C PRO A 116 49.00 16.50 35.82
N LYS A 117 49.81 15.54 36.30
CA LYS A 117 51.03 15.78 37.09
C LYS A 117 52.28 15.18 36.43
N GLY A 118 53.47 15.61 36.88
CA GLY A 118 54.75 14.99 36.50
C GLY A 118 55.18 15.23 35.04
N LYS A 119 55.63 14.18 34.33
CA LYS A 119 56.10 14.24 32.93
C LYS A 119 55.06 14.85 31.96
N GLN A 120 53.77 14.66 32.24
CA GLN A 120 52.66 15.21 31.46
C GLN A 120 52.59 16.76 31.52
N MET A 121 53.13 17.38 32.57
CA MET A 121 53.24 18.85 32.69
C MET A 121 54.48 19.43 32.00
N LYS A 122 55.52 18.62 31.76
CA LYS A 122 56.84 19.09 31.30
C LYS A 122 56.99 19.13 29.77
N ARG A 123 55.94 18.81 29.02
CA ARG A 123 55.95 18.96 27.55
C ARG A 123 55.58 20.41 27.22
N LYS A 124 56.61 21.21 26.89
CA LYS A 124 56.44 22.43 26.09
C LYS A 124 56.24 22.05 24.64
#